data_AF-A0A2Z6N479-F1
#
_entry.id   AF-A0A2Z6N479-F1
#
_cell.length_a   1.000
_cell.length_b   1.000
_cell.length_c   1.000
_cell.angle_alpha   90.00
_cell.angle_beta   90.00
_cell.angle_gamma   90.00
#
_symmetry.space_group_name_H-M   'P 1'
#
loop_
_entity.id
_entity.type
_entity.pdbx_description
1 polymer ?
#
loop_
_entity_poly.entity_id
_entity_poly.type
_entity_poly.pdbx_seq_one_letter_code
_entity_poly.pdbx_strand_id
1 'polypeptide(L)'
;MSRPVSSEEAASSASVNKVMLRWRRMMSGRSDAGRRVWSMKIVSWNVRGLGGLGKRQEVRKLVENHNPSLLCIQETKLQLVDPVVCSSLWGNSSFAFSYRPSIGASGGLLTLWDSSEVDVWASESHDFVLWCHGRFLKSGEEFSVANVYVPCDPGAKQQLWDSLSVRIQALRSFRVCVCGDFNAVRSIEERRSGRGRPSSLDHLSFNRFIEDKSLIDLPLSGRKFTWFKGDGLSMSRLDRFLLSGEWCLTWPNCTQVARLRGLSDHCPLILAANEEDWGHRPSRMLKCWKDVPGYNIFMKDKWNSFQTNKSVSVADMFQSGWGVGGETWVWRRQLRAWEDEMLGEFQTLLFTISLQAHSSDRWLWQPDLDSGYSVRSAYQLMTHRLLRDRLPTKANLTSRGILLVGDIHCVSGCGSVESAHHVFISCSMFGSLWSLVSSWVGSAPVTAQTLSDHFVQFTSSAGGTRARRSFMQLIWLACMWVVWTERNHRLFRGSATSSLHMLDKIKTFSFRWLTAKSCTFALNYHSWWSSPMLCLGLV
;
A
#
# COMPACT_ATOMS: atom_id res chain seq x y z
N MET A 1 42.24 -29.39 38.02
CA MET A 1 42.67 -29.21 36.62
C MET A 1 41.54 -28.56 35.84
N SER A 2 41.50 -27.25 35.85
CA SER A 2 40.52 -26.43 35.13
C SER A 2 41.05 -26.24 33.71
N ARG A 3 40.33 -26.72 32.69
CA ARG A 3 40.72 -26.50 31.28
C ARG A 3 40.67 -25.00 30.98
N PRO A 4 41.66 -24.43 30.29
CA PRO A 4 41.60 -23.04 29.86
C PRO A 4 40.57 -22.93 28.73
N VAL A 5 39.65 -21.97 28.87
CA VAL A 5 38.75 -21.54 27.80
C VAL A 5 39.62 -21.05 26.64
N SER A 6 39.42 -21.59 25.45
CA SER A 6 40.19 -21.22 24.26
C SER A 6 39.93 -19.76 23.89
N SER A 7 40.97 -19.09 23.41
CA SER A 7 40.93 -17.69 22.94
C SER A 7 39.95 -17.44 21.78
N GLU A 8 39.44 -18.50 21.13
CA GLU A 8 38.41 -18.43 20.08
C GLU A 8 36.99 -18.20 20.61
N GLU A 9 36.62 -18.75 21.77
CA GLU A 9 35.27 -18.55 22.35
C GLU A 9 35.10 -17.12 22.90
N ALA A 10 36.18 -16.53 23.42
CA ALA A 10 36.18 -15.12 23.85
C ALA A 10 36.09 -14.13 22.66
N ALA A 11 36.70 -14.47 21.51
CA ALA A 11 36.65 -13.63 20.30
C ALA A 11 35.28 -13.65 19.60
N SER A 12 34.55 -14.77 19.67
CA SER A 12 33.18 -14.92 19.15
C SER A 12 32.17 -14.09 19.98
N SER A 13 32.27 -14.14 21.30
CA SER A 13 31.46 -13.34 22.23
C SER A 13 31.66 -11.82 22.06
N ALA A 14 32.91 -11.39 21.86
CA ALA A 14 33.23 -9.97 21.62
C ALA A 14 32.71 -9.45 20.27
N SER A 15 32.68 -10.30 19.23
CA SER A 15 32.11 -9.97 17.91
C SER A 15 30.59 -9.93 17.92
N VAL A 16 29.93 -10.85 18.65
CA VAL A 16 28.47 -10.84 18.85
C VAL A 16 28.03 -9.59 19.61
N ASN A 17 28.78 -9.15 20.61
CA ASN A 17 28.49 -7.92 21.35
C ASN A 17 28.69 -6.65 20.50
N LYS A 18 29.70 -6.59 19.61
CA LYS A 18 29.86 -5.48 18.65
C LYS A 18 28.73 -5.43 17.62
N VAL A 19 28.25 -6.58 17.14
CA VAL A 19 27.10 -6.66 16.21
C VAL A 19 25.80 -6.28 16.91
N MET A 20 25.58 -6.72 18.16
CA MET A 20 24.41 -6.34 18.98
C MET A 20 24.41 -4.85 19.36
N LEU A 21 25.57 -4.24 19.63
CA LEU A 21 25.70 -2.80 19.84
C LEU A 21 25.41 -1.99 18.57
N ARG A 22 25.86 -2.48 17.40
CA ARG A 22 25.54 -1.89 16.09
C ARG A 22 24.05 -2.04 15.75
N TRP A 23 23.43 -3.15 16.16
CA TRP A 23 22.00 -3.39 16.03
C TRP A 23 21.16 -2.54 16.99
N ARG A 24 21.58 -2.36 18.24
CA ARG A 24 20.96 -1.39 19.18
C ARG A 24 20.99 0.02 18.61
N ARG A 25 22.09 0.43 17.95
CA ARG A 25 22.20 1.74 17.29
C ARG A 25 21.30 1.89 16.05
N MET A 26 21.03 0.79 15.32
CA MET A 26 20.06 0.76 14.21
C MET A 26 18.60 0.72 14.66
N MET A 27 18.31 0.11 15.81
CA MET A 27 16.97 -0.02 16.38
C MET A 27 16.59 1.15 17.29
N SER A 28 17.55 1.85 17.91
CA SER A 28 17.29 2.92 18.89
C SER A 28 16.95 4.28 18.28
N GLY A 29 16.59 4.35 17.00
CA GLY A 29 15.91 5.52 16.44
C GLY A 29 16.59 6.86 16.73
N ARG A 30 17.93 6.93 16.84
CA ARG A 30 18.61 8.20 16.59
C ARG A 30 18.59 8.38 15.09
N SER A 31 17.49 8.93 14.59
CA SER A 31 17.55 9.82 13.44
C SER A 31 18.77 10.71 13.64
N ASP A 32 19.61 10.84 12.63
CA ASP A 32 20.53 11.98 12.59
C ASP A 32 19.68 13.21 12.86
N ALA A 33 19.88 13.82 14.03
CA ALA A 33 19.22 15.03 14.44
C ALA A 33 19.80 16.14 13.55
N GLY A 34 19.24 16.31 12.35
CA GLY A 34 19.77 17.27 11.39
C GLY A 34 19.07 17.36 10.04
N ARG A 35 18.32 16.34 9.59
CA ARG A 35 17.51 16.44 8.37
C ARG A 35 16.10 15.90 8.61
N ARG A 36 15.15 16.80 8.90
CA ARG A 36 13.72 16.49 8.76
C ARG A 36 13.40 16.39 7.28
N VAL A 37 13.42 15.17 6.76
CA VAL A 37 12.93 14.84 5.41
C VAL A 37 11.44 15.17 5.36
N TRP A 38 11.01 15.90 4.33
CA TRP A 38 9.61 16.27 4.20
C TRP A 38 8.76 15.02 3.93
N SER A 39 7.64 14.91 4.63
CA SER A 39 6.65 13.85 4.41
C SER A 39 5.27 14.47 4.42
N MET A 40 4.60 14.42 3.27
CA MET A 40 3.20 14.79 3.16
C MET A 40 2.36 13.84 4.01
N LYS A 41 1.51 14.39 4.87
CA LYS A 41 0.54 13.62 5.64
C LYS A 41 -0.84 14.28 5.59
N ILE A 42 -1.83 13.52 5.15
CA ILE A 42 -3.23 13.92 5.19
C ILE A 42 -3.96 12.93 6.09
N VAL A 43 -4.69 13.46 7.07
CA VAL A 43 -5.51 12.67 7.98
C VAL A 43 -6.97 12.84 7.56
N SER A 44 -7.74 11.76 7.58
CA SER A 44 -9.19 11.78 7.40
C SER A 44 -9.86 11.02 8.54
N TRP A 45 -10.87 11.61 9.18
CA TRP A 45 -11.55 10.97 10.31
C TRP A 45 -12.99 11.44 10.50
N ASN A 46 -13.94 10.50 10.45
CA ASN A 46 -15.29 10.71 10.96
C ASN A 46 -15.28 10.63 12.49
N VAL A 47 -15.47 11.76 13.16
CA VAL A 47 -15.37 11.87 14.63
C VAL A 47 -16.72 11.70 15.32
N ARG A 48 -17.81 11.67 14.56
CA ARG A 48 -19.19 11.54 15.06
C ARG A 48 -19.51 12.56 16.17
N GLY A 49 -19.17 13.82 15.92
CA GLY A 49 -19.44 14.98 16.76
C GLY A 49 -18.22 15.50 17.51
N LEU A 50 -18.04 16.82 17.48
CA LEU A 50 -16.97 17.56 18.18
C LEU A 50 -17.50 18.38 19.37
N GLY A 51 -18.73 18.16 19.82
CA GLY A 51 -19.30 18.89 20.96
C GLY A 51 -18.58 18.59 22.30
N GLY A 52 -18.11 17.35 22.49
CA GLY A 52 -17.49 16.91 23.75
C GLY A 52 -15.97 17.11 23.80
N LEU A 53 -15.45 17.51 24.96
CA LEU A 53 -14.02 17.74 25.19
C LEU A 53 -13.16 16.50 24.94
N GLY A 54 -13.61 15.31 25.34
CA GLY A 54 -12.85 14.07 25.17
C GLY A 54 -12.51 13.78 23.70
N LYS A 55 -13.47 13.96 22.78
CA LYS A 55 -13.24 13.77 21.34
C LYS A 55 -12.29 14.82 20.76
N ARG A 56 -12.40 16.09 21.20
CA ARG A 56 -11.46 17.14 20.78
C ARG A 56 -10.03 16.82 21.22
N GLN A 57 -9.85 16.31 22.43
CA GLN A 57 -8.55 15.88 22.94
C GLN A 57 -7.96 14.69 22.15
N GLU A 58 -8.77 13.74 21.70
CA GLU A 58 -8.28 12.66 20.83
C GLU A 58 -7.81 13.16 19.47
N VAL A 59 -8.56 14.07 18.84
CA VAL A 59 -8.14 14.72 17.60
C VAL A 59 -6.83 15.47 17.83
N ARG A 60 -6.71 16.21 18.94
CA ARG A 60 -5.47 16.91 19.30
C ARG A 60 -4.28 15.97 19.45
N LYS A 61 -4.43 14.87 20.18
CA LYS A 61 -3.38 13.84 20.32
C LYS A 61 -2.99 13.25 18.96
N LEU A 62 -3.97 13.03 18.07
CA LEU A 62 -3.69 12.52 16.73
C LEU A 62 -2.84 13.51 15.91
N VAL A 63 -3.17 14.80 15.99
CA VAL A 63 -2.42 15.90 15.35
C VAL A 63 -1.01 15.98 15.92
N GLU A 64 -0.85 16.03 17.25
CA GLU A 64 0.45 16.11 17.93
C GLU A 64 1.36 14.92 17.59
N ASN A 65 0.79 13.71 17.50
CA ASN A 65 1.56 12.49 17.20
C ASN A 65 1.99 12.39 15.74
N HIS A 66 1.20 12.92 14.80
CA HIS A 66 1.43 12.67 13.37
C HIS A 66 1.92 13.90 12.61
N ASN A 67 1.69 15.11 13.11
CA ASN A 67 1.95 16.39 12.46
C ASN A 67 1.43 16.39 11.01
N PRO A 68 0.09 16.32 10.81
CA PRO A 68 -0.50 16.30 9.49
C PRO A 68 -0.38 17.66 8.78
N SER A 69 -0.09 17.63 7.49
CA SER A 69 -0.17 18.83 6.64
C SER A 69 -1.63 19.24 6.39
N LEU A 70 -2.55 18.26 6.30
CA LEU A 70 -4.00 18.48 6.24
C LEU A 70 -4.77 17.50 7.14
N LEU A 71 -5.83 17.97 7.78
CA LEU A 71 -6.78 17.18 8.59
C LEU A 71 -8.20 17.38 8.08
N CYS A 72 -8.81 16.32 7.56
CA CYS A 72 -10.17 16.26 7.07
C CYS A 72 -11.06 15.56 8.12
N ILE A 73 -12.02 16.27 8.69
CA ILE A 73 -12.95 15.78 9.69
C ILE A 73 -14.36 15.71 9.10
N GLN A 74 -15.02 14.58 9.33
CA GLN A 74 -16.44 14.36 9.00
C GLN A 74 -17.30 14.26 10.26
N GLU A 75 -18.58 14.55 10.11
CA GLU A 75 -19.57 14.63 11.20
C GLU A 75 -19.10 15.50 12.36
N THR A 76 -18.72 16.75 12.09
CA THR A 76 -18.38 17.68 13.18
C THR A 76 -19.57 17.90 14.12
N LYS A 77 -20.81 17.84 13.60
CA LYS A 77 -22.06 18.18 14.31
C LYS A 77 -22.03 19.58 14.94
N LEU A 78 -21.29 20.49 14.32
CA LEU A 78 -21.18 21.88 14.71
C LEU A 78 -21.77 22.78 13.61
N GLN A 79 -22.75 23.60 13.99
CA GLN A 79 -23.31 24.63 13.10
C GLN A 79 -22.35 25.82 12.92
N LEU A 80 -21.53 26.07 13.92
CA LEU A 80 -20.48 27.09 13.89
C LEU A 80 -19.15 26.44 14.22
N VAL A 81 -18.16 26.64 13.36
CA VAL A 81 -16.77 26.29 13.62
C VAL A 81 -15.96 27.59 13.63
N ASP A 82 -15.46 27.95 14.80
CA ASP A 82 -14.66 29.14 15.02
C ASP A 82 -13.17 28.80 15.23
N PRO A 83 -12.27 29.80 15.21
CA PRO A 83 -10.86 29.58 15.44
C PRO A 83 -10.52 28.95 16.81
N VAL A 84 -11.37 29.13 17.83
CA VAL A 84 -11.16 28.56 19.18
C VAL A 84 -11.35 27.04 19.15
N VAL A 85 -12.42 26.57 18.50
CA VAL A 85 -12.62 25.15 18.24
C VAL A 85 -11.43 24.60 17.44
N CYS A 86 -11.04 25.25 16.35
CA CYS A 86 -9.92 24.80 15.53
C CYS A 86 -8.60 24.73 16.31
N SER A 87 -8.27 25.73 17.12
CA SER A 87 -7.07 25.73 17.97
C SER A 87 -7.11 24.63 19.03
N SER A 88 -8.29 24.29 19.56
CA SER A 88 -8.42 23.17 20.51
C SER A 88 -8.08 21.82 19.87
N LEU A 89 -8.30 21.67 18.56
CA LEU A 89 -8.00 20.46 17.78
C LEU A 89 -6.56 20.45 17.24
N TRP A 90 -6.10 21.59 16.69
CA TRP A 90 -4.82 21.68 15.97
C TRP A 90 -3.62 21.90 16.89
N GLY A 91 -3.82 22.63 17.99
CA GLY A 91 -2.76 23.02 18.90
C GLY A 91 -2.22 24.42 18.63
N ASN A 92 -0.93 24.61 18.92
CA ASN A 92 -0.28 25.92 18.98
C ASN A 92 0.47 26.30 17.70
N SER A 93 0.54 25.39 16.71
CA SER A 93 1.14 25.70 15.40
C SER A 93 0.21 26.56 14.55
N SER A 94 0.79 27.22 13.55
CA SER A 94 0.03 28.01 12.58
C SER A 94 -0.95 27.11 11.81
N PHE A 95 -2.19 27.54 11.69
CA PHE A 95 -3.21 26.83 10.93
C PHE A 95 -4.15 27.77 10.23
N ALA A 96 -4.77 27.26 9.16
CA ALA A 96 -5.99 27.81 8.60
C ALA A 96 -6.98 26.66 8.40
N PHE A 97 -8.24 27.02 8.14
CA PHE A 97 -9.31 26.05 8.03
C PHE A 97 -10.43 26.51 7.11
N SER A 98 -11.20 25.55 6.63
CA SER A 98 -12.48 25.75 5.94
C SER A 98 -13.47 24.71 6.45
N TYR A 99 -14.75 25.04 6.46
CA TYR A 99 -15.77 24.14 6.99
C TYR A 99 -17.11 24.26 6.28
N ARG A 100 -17.88 23.18 6.35
CA ARG A 100 -19.32 23.16 6.05
C ARG A 100 -20.06 22.94 7.37
N PRO A 101 -21.03 23.80 7.74
CA PRO A 101 -21.78 23.66 8.98
C PRO A 101 -22.63 22.38 8.98
N SER A 102 -22.92 21.86 10.17
CA SER A 102 -23.91 20.79 10.34
C SER A 102 -25.33 21.33 10.20
N ILE A 103 -26.27 20.47 9.81
CA ILE A 103 -27.71 20.76 9.88
C ILE A 103 -28.25 20.05 11.12
N GLY A 104 -28.54 20.81 12.16
CA GLY A 104 -28.82 20.25 13.48
C GLY A 104 -27.68 19.34 13.94
N ALA A 105 -28.02 18.10 14.33
CA ALA A 105 -27.08 17.07 14.77
C ALA A 105 -26.51 16.19 13.63
N SER A 106 -26.71 16.59 12.36
CA SER A 106 -26.31 15.80 11.19
C SER A 106 -25.25 16.49 10.35
N GLY A 107 -24.23 15.72 9.94
CA GLY A 107 -23.16 16.18 9.07
C GLY A 107 -22.21 17.19 9.72
N GLY A 108 -21.76 18.14 8.90
CA GLY A 108 -20.67 19.05 9.22
C GLY A 108 -19.32 18.48 8.77
N LEU A 109 -18.57 19.29 8.02
CA LEU A 109 -17.25 18.95 7.49
C LEU A 109 -16.27 20.03 7.92
N LEU A 110 -15.05 19.66 8.25
CA LEU A 110 -13.99 20.60 8.60
C LEU A 110 -12.68 20.12 7.99
N THR A 111 -12.00 20.99 7.25
CA THR A 111 -10.65 20.76 6.77
C THR A 111 -9.73 21.79 7.40
N LEU A 112 -8.74 21.35 8.18
CA LEU A 112 -7.67 22.19 8.72
C LEU A 112 -6.36 21.86 8.01
N TRP A 113 -5.44 22.83 7.92
CA TRP A 113 -4.11 22.61 7.37
C TRP A 113 -3.06 23.47 8.06
N ASP A 114 -1.81 23.02 8.00
CA ASP A 114 -0.66 23.80 8.47
C ASP A 114 -0.38 24.91 7.47
N SER A 115 -0.68 26.16 7.83
CA SER A 115 -0.47 27.31 6.94
C SER A 115 1.01 27.62 6.68
N SER A 116 1.94 26.96 7.38
CA SER A 116 3.37 27.03 7.10
C SER A 116 3.86 25.95 6.12
N GLU A 117 3.06 24.91 5.87
CA GLU A 117 3.38 23.84 4.91
C GLU A 117 2.47 23.86 3.67
N VAL A 118 1.27 24.42 3.80
CA VAL A 118 0.21 24.35 2.79
C VAL A 118 -0.40 25.74 2.60
N ASP A 119 -0.47 26.16 1.35
CA ASP A 119 -1.14 27.38 0.92
C ASP A 119 -2.42 27.00 0.18
N VAL A 120 -3.57 27.28 0.79
CA VAL A 120 -4.91 27.03 0.22
C VAL A 120 -5.49 28.37 -0.22
N TRP A 121 -5.63 28.54 -1.55
CA TRP A 121 -6.16 29.79 -2.13
C TRP A 121 -7.68 29.76 -2.33
N ALA A 122 -8.29 28.57 -2.39
CA ALA A 122 -9.74 28.45 -2.56
C ALA A 122 -10.32 27.24 -1.81
N SER A 123 -11.53 27.40 -1.30
CA SER A 123 -12.33 26.31 -0.77
C SER A 123 -13.78 26.44 -1.22
N GLU A 124 -14.41 25.33 -1.56
CA GLU A 124 -15.79 25.30 -2.07
C GLU A 124 -16.62 24.29 -1.30
N SER A 125 -17.73 24.78 -0.73
CA SER A 125 -18.65 24.00 0.07
C SER A 125 -19.86 23.61 -0.77
N HIS A 126 -20.09 22.32 -0.92
CA HIS A 126 -21.26 21.77 -1.58
C HIS A 126 -21.91 20.70 -0.69
N ASP A 127 -23.05 20.17 -1.14
CA ASP A 127 -23.67 19.09 -0.40
C ASP A 127 -22.76 17.88 -0.28
N PHE A 128 -22.54 17.46 0.97
CA PHE A 128 -21.75 16.28 1.35
C PHE A 128 -20.25 16.35 1.02
N VAL A 129 -19.74 17.48 0.49
CA VAL A 129 -18.32 17.64 0.15
C VAL A 129 -17.82 19.05 0.44
N LEU A 130 -16.59 19.13 0.97
CA LEU A 130 -15.83 20.35 1.12
C LEU A 130 -14.53 20.23 0.32
N TRP A 131 -14.40 21.02 -0.73
CA TRP A 131 -13.20 21.10 -1.56
C TRP A 131 -12.22 22.13 -1.02
N CYS A 132 -10.93 21.79 -1.05
CA CYS A 132 -9.82 22.71 -0.80
C CYS A 132 -8.82 22.61 -1.96
N HIS A 133 -8.48 23.74 -2.54
CA HIS A 133 -7.52 23.89 -3.63
C HIS A 133 -6.29 24.63 -3.12
N GLY A 134 -5.13 24.02 -3.28
CA GLY A 134 -3.92 24.50 -2.64
C GLY A 134 -2.66 23.91 -3.22
N ARG A 135 -1.53 24.27 -2.65
CA ARG A 135 -0.22 23.70 -2.95
C ARG A 135 0.55 23.40 -1.67
N PHE A 136 1.41 22.39 -1.75
CA PHE A 136 2.42 22.19 -0.72
C PHE A 136 3.57 23.18 -0.95
N LEU A 137 3.88 24.01 0.05
CA LEU A 137 4.85 25.09 -0.07
C LEU A 137 6.28 24.57 -0.36
N LYS A 138 6.65 23.40 0.17
CA LYS A 138 7.99 22.85 -0.02
C LYS A 138 8.22 22.26 -1.41
N SER A 139 7.23 21.59 -1.99
CA SER A 139 7.36 20.98 -3.31
C SER A 139 6.85 21.87 -4.45
N GLY A 140 6.04 22.89 -4.14
CA GLY A 140 5.34 23.69 -5.13
C GLY A 140 4.18 22.97 -5.81
N GLU A 141 3.90 21.72 -5.43
CA GLU A 141 2.93 20.89 -6.13
C GLU A 141 1.50 21.25 -5.75
N GLU A 142 0.72 21.60 -6.77
CA GLU A 142 -0.70 21.93 -6.65
C GLU A 142 -1.57 20.68 -6.52
N PHE A 143 -2.59 20.79 -5.68
CA PHE A 143 -3.52 19.71 -5.37
C PHE A 143 -4.96 20.21 -5.21
N SER A 144 -5.88 19.26 -5.24
CA SER A 144 -7.29 19.45 -4.87
C SER A 144 -7.73 18.32 -3.95
N VAL A 145 -8.11 18.64 -2.71
CA VAL A 145 -8.60 17.68 -1.73
C VAL A 145 -10.09 17.88 -1.52
N ALA A 146 -10.87 16.80 -1.64
CA ALA A 146 -12.29 16.76 -1.32
C ALA A 146 -12.52 15.97 -0.03
N ASN A 147 -12.90 16.66 1.04
CA ASN A 147 -13.37 16.05 2.27
C ASN A 147 -14.85 15.68 2.11
N VAL A 148 -15.17 14.38 2.07
CA VAL A 148 -16.54 13.88 1.82
C VAL A 148 -17.17 13.21 3.03
N TYR A 149 -18.47 13.43 3.20
CA TYR A 149 -19.33 12.63 4.08
C TYR A 149 -20.55 12.20 3.28
N VAL A 150 -20.44 11.06 2.61
CA VAL A 150 -21.40 10.58 1.61
C VAL A 150 -22.69 10.14 2.31
N PRO A 151 -23.87 10.51 1.80
CA PRO A 151 -25.15 10.17 2.44
C PRO A 151 -25.45 8.67 2.36
N CYS A 152 -26.23 8.18 3.33
CA CYS A 152 -26.72 6.80 3.32
C CYS A 152 -27.83 6.56 2.29
N ASP A 153 -28.58 7.61 1.91
CA ASP A 153 -29.65 7.53 0.92
C ASP A 153 -29.09 7.24 -0.49
N PRO A 154 -29.56 6.19 -1.18
CA PRO A 154 -29.04 5.81 -2.49
C PRO A 154 -29.18 6.90 -3.56
N GLY A 155 -30.27 7.67 -3.54
CA GLY A 155 -30.52 8.74 -4.52
C GLY A 155 -29.55 9.91 -4.34
N ALA A 156 -29.43 10.40 -3.11
CA ALA A 156 -28.49 11.46 -2.75
C ALA A 156 -27.03 11.03 -2.96
N LYS A 157 -26.73 9.75 -2.71
CA LYS A 157 -25.40 9.16 -2.98
C LYS A 157 -25.07 9.19 -4.47
N GLN A 158 -26.01 8.81 -5.33
CA GLN A 158 -25.82 8.87 -6.78
C GLN A 158 -25.64 10.31 -7.29
N GLN A 159 -26.45 11.26 -6.80
CA GLN A 159 -26.30 12.68 -7.13
C GLN A 159 -24.91 13.22 -6.74
N LEU A 160 -24.39 12.80 -5.59
CA LEU A 160 -23.04 13.15 -5.18
C LEU A 160 -21.96 12.55 -6.10
N TRP A 161 -22.12 11.29 -6.54
CA TRP A 161 -21.21 10.69 -7.54
C TRP A 161 -21.21 11.46 -8.84
N ASP A 162 -22.37 11.89 -9.33
CA ASP A 162 -22.50 12.66 -10.56
C ASP A 162 -21.84 14.04 -10.42
N SER A 163 -22.08 14.72 -9.30
CA SER A 163 -21.45 16.01 -8.98
C SER A 163 -19.92 15.92 -8.86
N LEU A 164 -19.41 14.94 -8.10
CA LEU A 164 -17.98 14.68 -8.01
C LEU A 164 -17.39 14.32 -9.37
N SER A 165 -18.13 13.57 -10.18
CA SER A 165 -17.70 13.14 -11.51
C SER A 165 -17.46 14.30 -12.47
N VAL A 166 -18.34 15.31 -12.46
CA VAL A 166 -18.18 16.55 -13.25
C VAL A 166 -16.99 17.34 -12.73
N ARG A 167 -16.88 17.50 -11.41
CA ARG A 167 -15.81 18.29 -10.80
C ARG A 167 -14.43 17.69 -11.03
N ILE A 168 -14.26 16.39 -10.82
CA ILE A 168 -13.00 15.67 -11.04
C ILE A 168 -12.59 15.76 -12.51
N GLN A 169 -13.56 15.70 -13.44
CA GLN A 169 -13.28 15.81 -14.87
C GLN A 169 -12.79 17.21 -15.28
N ALA A 170 -13.32 18.27 -14.64
CA ALA A 170 -12.79 19.62 -14.82
C ALA A 170 -11.35 19.76 -14.28
N LEU A 171 -11.01 18.98 -13.24
CA LEU A 171 -9.70 18.96 -12.57
C LEU A 171 -8.73 17.93 -13.16
N ARG A 172 -8.92 17.43 -14.39
CA ARG A 172 -8.17 16.29 -14.95
C ARG A 172 -6.63 16.40 -14.91
N SER A 173 -6.08 17.61 -14.92
CA SER A 173 -4.64 17.87 -14.85
C SER A 173 -4.14 18.13 -13.42
N PHE A 174 -5.02 18.13 -12.43
CA PHE A 174 -4.70 18.36 -11.03
C PHE A 174 -4.52 17.03 -10.28
N ARG A 175 -3.76 17.12 -9.18
CA ARG A 175 -3.60 16.04 -8.21
C ARG A 175 -4.83 16.04 -7.31
N VAL A 176 -5.76 15.14 -7.59
CA VAL A 176 -7.03 15.04 -6.86
C VAL A 176 -6.94 13.95 -5.79
N CYS A 177 -7.42 14.27 -4.61
CA CYS A 177 -7.58 13.34 -3.49
C CYS A 177 -8.99 13.50 -2.91
N VAL A 178 -9.83 12.49 -3.06
CA VAL A 178 -11.16 12.44 -2.44
C VAL A 178 -11.05 11.57 -1.19
N CYS A 179 -11.28 12.13 -0.02
CA CYS A 179 -11.08 11.45 1.25
C CYS A 179 -12.24 11.67 2.22
N GLY A 180 -12.47 10.69 3.09
CA GLY A 180 -13.56 10.75 4.06
C GLY A 180 -14.35 9.48 4.15
N ASP A 181 -15.57 9.62 4.64
CA ASP A 181 -16.52 8.54 4.84
C ASP A 181 -17.41 8.41 3.60
N PHE A 182 -17.24 7.32 2.88
CA PHE A 182 -17.96 7.06 1.64
C PHE A 182 -19.31 6.37 1.87
N ASN A 183 -19.60 5.90 3.10
CA ASN A 183 -20.79 5.08 3.40
C ASN A 183 -21.04 3.97 2.35
N ALA A 184 -19.97 3.46 1.76
CA ALA A 184 -19.99 2.51 0.67
C ALA A 184 -18.79 1.57 0.77
N VAL A 185 -19.05 0.29 0.50
CA VAL A 185 -18.03 -0.74 0.38
C VAL A 185 -17.80 -1.05 -1.09
N ARG A 186 -16.60 -1.48 -1.45
CA ARG A 186 -16.26 -1.90 -2.81
C ARG A 186 -16.54 -3.38 -3.04
N SER A 187 -16.53 -4.18 -1.99
CA SER A 187 -16.83 -5.61 -2.07
C SER A 187 -17.60 -6.08 -0.83
N ILE A 188 -18.13 -7.30 -0.89
CA ILE A 188 -18.89 -7.88 0.22
C ILE A 188 -17.94 -8.23 1.38
N GLU A 189 -16.69 -8.55 1.07
CA GLU A 189 -15.62 -8.92 2.01
C GLU A 189 -15.16 -7.74 2.89
N GLU A 190 -15.46 -6.51 2.45
CA GLU A 190 -15.27 -5.29 3.22
C GLU A 190 -16.40 -5.04 4.23
N ARG A 191 -17.36 -5.98 4.35
CA ARG A 191 -18.36 -6.03 5.41
C ARG A 191 -18.24 -7.33 6.20
N ARG A 192 -18.43 -7.21 7.51
CA ARG A 192 -18.73 -8.33 8.40
C ARG A 192 -20.03 -7.98 9.12
N SER A 193 -20.98 -8.91 9.12
CA SER A 193 -22.24 -8.75 9.84
C SER A 193 -22.64 -10.08 10.47
N GLY A 194 -23.29 -10.03 11.63
CA GLY A 194 -23.80 -11.22 12.34
C GLY A 194 -25.07 -11.82 11.72
N ARG A 195 -25.73 -11.12 10.79
CA ARG A 195 -26.88 -11.61 10.03
C ARG A 195 -26.48 -11.76 8.56
N GLY A 196 -27.06 -12.75 7.87
CA GLY A 196 -26.70 -13.18 6.51
C GLY A 196 -26.68 -12.07 5.43
N ARG A 197 -26.20 -12.46 4.23
CA ARG A 197 -25.77 -11.63 3.08
C ARG A 197 -26.42 -10.24 2.96
N PRO A 198 -25.63 -9.16 2.73
CA PRO A 198 -26.17 -7.83 2.45
C PRO A 198 -26.88 -7.79 1.09
N SER A 199 -28.08 -7.18 1.04
CA SER A 199 -28.88 -6.99 -0.18
C SER A 199 -28.47 -5.76 -1.02
N SER A 200 -27.48 -4.96 -0.62
CA SER A 200 -27.19 -3.68 -1.27
C SER A 200 -26.23 -3.81 -2.46
N LEU A 201 -26.72 -3.52 -3.66
CA LEU A 201 -25.92 -3.35 -4.89
C LEU A 201 -25.10 -2.03 -4.91
N ASP A 202 -25.10 -1.25 -3.81
CA ASP A 202 -24.33 0.00 -3.64
C ASP A 202 -22.85 -0.10 -4.04
N HIS A 203 -22.24 -1.27 -3.87
CA HIS A 203 -20.85 -1.49 -4.25
C HIS A 203 -20.62 -1.38 -5.77
N LEU A 204 -21.64 -1.67 -6.59
CA LEU A 204 -21.56 -1.57 -8.05
C LEU A 204 -21.50 -0.11 -8.52
N SER A 205 -22.38 0.76 -8.00
CA SER A 205 -22.36 2.18 -8.36
C SER A 205 -21.10 2.87 -7.86
N PHE A 206 -20.63 2.51 -6.65
CA PHE A 206 -19.40 3.05 -6.10
C PHE A 206 -18.16 2.60 -6.89
N ASN A 207 -18.04 1.32 -7.26
CA ASN A 207 -16.94 0.86 -8.11
C ASN A 207 -16.98 1.48 -9.50
N ARG A 208 -18.17 1.63 -10.10
CA ARG A 208 -18.33 2.32 -11.39
C ARG A 208 -17.82 3.77 -11.30
N PHE A 209 -18.18 4.50 -10.25
CA PHE A 209 -17.67 5.86 -10.01
C PHE A 209 -16.13 5.89 -9.94
N ILE A 210 -15.52 4.97 -9.18
CA ILE A 210 -14.05 4.87 -9.07
C ILE A 210 -13.41 4.58 -10.44
N GLU A 211 -13.97 3.63 -11.19
CA GLU A 211 -13.46 3.20 -12.50
C GLU A 211 -13.60 4.30 -13.55
N ASP A 212 -14.78 4.90 -13.68
CA ASP A 212 -15.09 5.95 -14.66
C ASP A 212 -14.23 7.20 -14.46
N LYS A 213 -13.88 7.49 -13.20
CA LYS A 213 -13.00 8.62 -12.84
C LYS A 213 -11.53 8.23 -12.71
N SER A 214 -11.18 6.98 -13.05
CA SER A 214 -9.81 6.46 -13.00
C SER A 214 -9.12 6.72 -11.65
N LEU A 215 -9.90 6.66 -10.56
CA LEU A 215 -9.43 6.87 -9.21
C LEU A 215 -8.76 5.60 -8.68
N ILE A 216 -7.75 5.80 -7.84
CA ILE A 216 -6.93 4.74 -7.25
C ILE A 216 -7.25 4.69 -5.75
N ASP A 217 -7.89 3.60 -5.34
CA ASP A 217 -8.02 3.22 -3.92
C ASP A 217 -6.80 2.37 -3.53
N LEU A 218 -5.95 2.93 -2.68
CA LEU A 218 -4.76 2.23 -2.19
C LEU A 218 -5.15 1.09 -1.23
N PRO A 219 -4.35 0.01 -1.16
CA PRO A 219 -4.51 -0.99 -0.10
C PRO A 219 -4.51 -0.33 1.28
N LEU A 220 -5.45 -0.75 2.13
CA LEU A 220 -5.51 -0.26 3.51
C LEU A 220 -4.57 -1.08 4.39
N SER A 221 -3.59 -0.41 4.97
CA SER A 221 -2.67 -0.99 5.94
C SER A 221 -3.15 -0.73 7.38
N GLY A 222 -2.61 -1.49 8.34
CA GLY A 222 -2.90 -1.32 9.78
C GLY A 222 -4.15 -2.06 10.24
N ARG A 223 -5.32 -1.77 9.66
CA ARG A 223 -6.59 -2.43 9.99
C ARG A 223 -7.39 -2.76 8.74
N LYS A 224 -8.19 -3.84 8.79
CA LYS A 224 -9.06 -4.24 7.67
C LYS A 224 -10.35 -3.42 7.57
N PHE A 225 -10.92 -3.04 8.72
CA PHE A 225 -12.18 -2.30 8.82
C PHE A 225 -11.93 -0.93 9.45
N THR A 226 -12.74 0.06 9.04
CA THR A 226 -12.61 1.45 9.48
C THR A 226 -13.80 1.87 10.33
N TRP A 227 -14.96 1.23 10.19
CA TRP A 227 -16.16 1.46 10.96
C TRP A 227 -16.57 0.23 11.77
N PHE A 228 -17.03 0.46 13.00
CA PHE A 228 -17.44 -0.58 13.94
C PHE A 228 -18.78 -0.22 14.58
N LYS A 229 -19.78 -1.08 14.39
CA LYS A 229 -21.04 -0.96 15.10
C LYS A 229 -20.83 -1.27 16.58
N GLY A 230 -21.59 -0.61 17.44
CA GLY A 230 -21.57 -0.84 18.89
C GLY A 230 -21.98 -2.26 19.34
N ASP A 231 -22.39 -3.13 18.41
CA ASP A 231 -22.71 -4.54 18.68
C ASP A 231 -21.45 -5.44 18.75
N GLY A 232 -20.27 -4.93 18.42
CA GLY A 232 -19.01 -5.68 18.42
C GLY A 232 -18.88 -6.75 17.34
N LEU A 233 -19.92 -6.98 16.53
CA LEU A 233 -20.00 -8.04 15.52
C LEU A 233 -19.98 -7.48 14.10
N SER A 234 -20.56 -6.30 13.92
CA SER A 234 -20.71 -5.66 12.62
C SER A 234 -19.62 -4.62 12.39
N MET A 235 -18.89 -4.74 11.29
CA MET A 235 -17.79 -3.85 10.94
C MET A 235 -17.69 -3.70 9.42
N SER A 236 -17.22 -2.55 8.95
CA SER A 236 -17.13 -2.26 7.52
C SER A 236 -15.94 -1.34 7.20
N ARG A 237 -15.43 -1.39 5.97
CA ARG A 237 -14.48 -0.39 5.46
C ARG A 237 -15.26 0.68 4.70
N LEU A 238 -15.52 1.81 5.35
CA LEU A 238 -16.29 2.92 4.79
C LEU A 238 -15.41 4.13 4.46
N ASP A 239 -14.30 4.27 5.19
CA ASP A 239 -13.41 5.42 5.11
C ASP A 239 -12.26 5.15 4.14
N ARG A 240 -11.95 6.09 3.25
CA ARG A 240 -10.92 5.92 2.19
C ARG A 240 -10.28 7.24 1.78
N PHE A 241 -9.18 7.10 1.06
CA PHE A 241 -8.52 8.06 0.19
C PHE A 241 -8.57 7.48 -1.23
N LEU A 242 -9.25 8.18 -2.14
CA LEU A 242 -9.30 7.89 -3.57
C LEU A 242 -8.46 8.93 -4.30
N LEU A 243 -7.46 8.48 -5.04
CA LEU A 243 -6.40 9.35 -5.58
C LEU A 243 -6.45 9.38 -7.11
N SER A 244 -6.18 10.53 -7.73
CA SER A 244 -5.97 10.58 -9.17
C SER A 244 -4.64 9.92 -9.57
N GLY A 245 -4.52 9.56 -10.86
CA GLY A 245 -3.25 9.11 -11.43
C GLY A 245 -2.12 10.11 -11.17
N GLU A 246 -2.37 11.40 -11.41
CA GLU A 246 -1.42 12.50 -11.18
C GLU A 246 -0.93 12.58 -9.74
N TRP A 247 -1.83 12.39 -8.76
CA TRP A 247 -1.45 12.31 -7.35
C TRP A 247 -0.45 11.18 -7.13
N CYS A 248 -0.78 9.99 -7.60
CA CYS A 248 0.09 8.83 -7.39
C CYS A 248 1.36 8.84 -8.25
N LEU A 249 1.42 9.61 -9.34
CA LEU A 249 2.64 9.85 -10.11
C LEU A 249 3.60 10.76 -9.34
N THR A 250 3.05 11.77 -8.68
CA THR A 250 3.81 12.76 -7.91
C THR A 250 4.28 12.21 -6.57
N TRP A 251 3.41 11.46 -5.89
CA TRP A 251 3.71 10.81 -4.62
C TRP A 251 3.57 9.28 -4.75
N PRO A 252 4.54 8.62 -5.41
CA PRO A 252 4.44 7.22 -5.74
C PRO A 252 4.55 6.26 -4.55
N ASN A 253 5.00 6.75 -3.40
CA ASN A 253 5.11 6.04 -2.12
C ASN A 253 3.87 6.22 -1.24
N CYS A 254 2.81 6.86 -1.74
CA CYS A 254 1.62 7.07 -0.93
C CYS A 254 1.14 5.75 -0.33
N THR A 255 1.00 5.74 0.99
CA THR A 255 0.39 4.65 1.74
C THR A 255 -0.83 5.19 2.47
N GLN A 256 -1.85 4.36 2.59
CA GLN A 256 -3.02 4.63 3.38
C GLN A 256 -3.05 3.66 4.56
N VAL A 257 -3.07 4.20 5.78
CA VAL A 257 -3.04 3.39 7.01
C VAL A 257 -4.20 3.76 7.91
N ALA A 258 -4.99 2.78 8.33
CA ALA A 258 -5.96 2.95 9.41
C ALA A 258 -5.25 2.87 10.76
N ARG A 259 -5.52 3.84 11.63
CA ARG A 259 -4.97 3.92 12.99
C ARG A 259 -5.91 3.30 14.03
N LEU A 260 -5.44 3.25 15.28
CA LEU A 260 -6.24 2.80 16.41
C LEU A 260 -7.53 3.63 16.51
N ARG A 261 -8.63 2.93 16.79
CA ARG A 261 -9.93 3.55 17.03
C ARG A 261 -9.94 4.19 18.41
N GLY A 262 -10.35 5.45 18.48
CA GLY A 262 -10.61 6.18 19.73
C GLY A 262 -12.07 6.07 20.16
N LEU A 263 -12.63 7.18 20.64
CA LEU A 263 -14.03 7.32 21.07
C LEU A 263 -15.03 7.32 19.91
N SER A 264 -14.57 7.48 18.67
CA SER A 264 -15.41 7.34 17.47
C SER A 264 -15.65 5.85 17.14
N ASP A 265 -16.76 5.56 16.49
CA ASP A 265 -17.00 4.28 15.83
C ASP A 265 -16.20 4.13 14.53
N HIS A 266 -15.59 5.21 14.04
CA HIS A 266 -14.64 5.20 12.93
C HIS A 266 -13.18 5.28 13.39
N CYS A 267 -12.30 4.63 12.64
CA CYS A 267 -10.84 4.77 12.75
C CYS A 267 -10.36 6.01 11.97
N PRO A 268 -9.36 6.75 12.49
CA PRO A 268 -8.67 7.74 11.68
C PRO A 268 -7.82 7.06 10.61
N LEU A 269 -7.83 7.59 9.40
CA LEU A 269 -6.97 7.16 8.30
C LEU A 269 -5.90 8.21 8.04
N ILE A 270 -4.70 7.74 7.70
CA ILE A 270 -3.57 8.60 7.34
C ILE A 270 -3.09 8.20 5.95
N LEU A 271 -3.15 9.16 5.03
CA LEU A 271 -2.43 9.11 3.77
C LEU A 271 -1.05 9.74 3.99
N ALA A 272 0.01 8.97 3.80
CA ALA A 272 1.37 9.45 3.95
C ALA A 272 2.16 9.22 2.66
N ALA A 273 2.87 10.24 2.20
CA ALA A 273 3.93 10.10 1.21
C ALA A 273 5.24 10.45 1.90
N ASN A 274 6.15 9.49 1.94
CA ASN A 274 7.52 9.72 2.40
C ASN A 274 8.45 9.27 1.28
N GLU A 275 9.29 10.18 0.79
CA GLU A 275 10.26 9.91 -0.27
C GLU A 275 11.23 8.77 0.12
N GLU A 276 11.50 8.61 1.41
CA GLU A 276 12.37 7.56 1.96
C GLU A 276 11.63 6.27 2.34
N ASP A 277 10.29 6.27 2.36
CA ASP A 277 9.50 5.07 2.65
C ASP A 277 9.22 4.28 1.36
N TRP A 278 10.08 3.32 1.05
CA TRP A 278 9.94 2.46 -0.13
C TRP A 278 9.02 1.25 0.10
N GLY A 279 8.15 1.30 1.13
CA GLY A 279 7.26 0.23 1.57
C GLY A 279 7.80 -0.52 2.79
N HIS A 280 7.03 -1.51 3.29
CA HIS A 280 7.42 -2.32 4.45
C HIS A 280 8.88 -2.77 4.34
N ARG A 281 9.71 -2.37 5.32
CA ARG A 281 11.05 -2.94 5.48
C ARG A 281 10.85 -4.47 5.51
N PRO A 282 11.56 -5.25 4.66
CA PRO A 282 11.50 -6.69 4.76
C PRO A 282 11.81 -7.05 6.21
N SER A 283 10.93 -7.80 6.86
CA SER A 283 11.24 -8.38 8.17
C SER A 283 12.49 -9.23 7.99
N ARG A 284 13.64 -8.71 8.41
CA ARG A 284 14.93 -9.40 8.26
C ARG A 284 15.07 -10.35 9.43
N MET A 285 14.59 -11.58 9.26
CA MET A 285 15.20 -12.72 9.93
C MET A 285 16.29 -13.24 8.99
N LEU A 286 17.53 -13.35 9.48
CA LEU A 286 18.56 -14.06 8.73
C LEU A 286 18.07 -15.50 8.55
N LYS A 287 17.93 -15.94 7.29
CA LYS A 287 17.37 -17.25 6.95
C LYS A 287 18.08 -18.40 7.69
N CYS A 288 19.36 -18.24 8.01
CA CYS A 288 20.16 -19.19 8.76
C CYS A 288 19.70 -19.42 10.22
N TRP A 289 18.88 -18.54 10.80
CA TRP A 289 18.41 -18.70 12.18
C TRP A 289 17.50 -19.92 12.33
N LYS A 290 16.69 -20.23 11.30
CA LYS A 290 15.89 -21.46 11.27
C LYS A 290 16.76 -22.72 11.19
N ASP A 291 17.98 -22.57 10.66
CA ASP A 291 18.92 -23.66 10.43
C ASP A 291 19.80 -23.90 11.66
N VAL A 292 19.69 -23.05 12.70
CA VAL A 292 20.32 -23.29 14.01
C VAL A 292 19.57 -24.43 14.71
N PRO A 293 20.26 -25.55 15.03
CA PRO A 293 19.65 -26.65 15.79
C PRO A 293 19.05 -26.14 17.10
N GLY A 294 17.79 -26.49 17.36
CA GLY A 294 17.07 -26.03 18.56
C GLY A 294 16.41 -24.65 18.44
N TYR A 295 16.50 -23.93 17.31
CA TYR A 295 15.83 -22.64 17.12
C TYR A 295 14.31 -22.71 17.34
N ASN A 296 13.65 -23.72 16.75
CA ASN A 296 12.20 -23.92 16.93
C ASN A 296 11.85 -24.22 18.40
N ILE A 297 12.73 -24.95 19.10
CA ILE A 297 12.57 -25.28 20.51
C ILE A 297 12.79 -24.03 21.36
N PHE A 298 13.83 -23.24 21.09
CA PHE A 298 14.10 -21.97 21.74
C PHE A 298 12.96 -20.97 21.58
N MET A 299 12.40 -20.82 20.37
CA MET A 299 11.26 -19.92 20.13
C MET A 299 10.02 -20.39 20.88
N LYS A 300 9.74 -21.70 20.86
CA LYS A 300 8.63 -22.32 21.58
C LYS A 300 8.80 -22.18 23.10
N ASP A 301 9.99 -22.44 23.62
CA ASP A 301 10.32 -22.36 25.05
C ASP A 301 10.35 -20.93 25.55
N LYS A 302 10.88 -19.99 24.76
CA LYS A 302 10.84 -18.56 25.09
C LYS A 302 9.41 -18.05 25.10
N TRP A 303 8.61 -18.36 24.08
CA TRP A 303 7.19 -18.03 24.06
C TRP A 303 6.46 -18.59 25.29
N ASN A 304 6.67 -19.87 25.59
CA ASN A 304 6.10 -20.55 26.75
C ASN A 304 6.66 -20.05 28.09
N SER A 305 7.84 -19.42 28.11
CA SER A 305 8.45 -18.89 29.33
C SER A 305 7.77 -17.62 29.86
N PHE A 306 7.07 -16.89 29.00
CA PHE A 306 6.32 -15.69 29.37
C PHE A 306 4.91 -16.00 29.93
N GLN A 307 4.40 -17.22 29.71
CA GLN A 307 3.02 -17.60 30.02
C GLN A 307 2.93 -18.59 31.18
N THR A 308 1.87 -18.49 31.98
CA THR A 308 1.59 -19.40 33.12
C THR A 308 0.85 -20.67 32.65
N ASN A 309 -0.05 -20.53 31.65
CA ASN A 309 -0.72 -21.64 30.97
C ASN A 309 0.08 -22.10 29.73
N LYS A 310 0.93 -23.11 29.91
CA LYS A 310 1.90 -23.58 28.89
C LYS A 310 1.30 -24.39 27.73
N SER A 311 0.01 -24.72 27.79
CA SER A 311 -0.69 -25.60 26.85
C SER A 311 -1.83 -24.92 26.09
N VAL A 312 -2.03 -23.62 26.28
CA VAL A 312 -3.14 -22.87 25.69
C VAL A 312 -2.78 -22.46 24.25
N SER A 313 -3.68 -22.67 23.29
CA SER A 313 -3.47 -22.22 21.91
C SER A 313 -3.80 -20.72 21.77
N VAL A 314 -3.25 -20.06 20.74
CA VAL A 314 -3.60 -18.65 20.43
C VAL A 314 -5.11 -18.49 20.21
N ALA A 315 -5.79 -19.53 19.72
CA ALA A 315 -7.25 -19.55 19.55
C ALA A 315 -7.99 -19.56 20.91
N ASP A 316 -7.52 -20.35 21.86
CA ASP A 316 -8.07 -20.40 23.23
C ASP A 316 -7.85 -19.07 23.96
N MET A 317 -6.70 -18.42 23.74
CA MET A 317 -6.40 -17.07 24.27
C MET A 317 -7.34 -16.02 23.68
N PHE A 318 -7.64 -16.13 22.38
CA PHE A 318 -8.55 -15.21 21.70
C PHE A 318 -10.00 -15.34 22.22
N GLN A 319 -10.46 -16.56 22.50
CA GLN A 319 -11.78 -16.82 23.07
C GLN A 319 -11.93 -16.31 24.50
N SER A 320 -10.85 -16.31 25.28
CA SER A 320 -10.84 -15.87 26.69
C SER A 320 -10.97 -14.35 26.87
N GLY A 321 -10.90 -13.56 25.78
CA GLY A 321 -11.07 -12.11 25.80
C GLY A 321 -9.84 -11.33 26.24
N TRP A 322 -9.94 -10.00 26.14
CA TRP A 322 -8.85 -9.04 26.41
C TRP A 322 -9.32 -8.05 27.49
N GLY A 323 -8.97 -8.28 28.76
CA GLY A 323 -9.16 -7.29 29.83
C GLY A 323 -8.33 -6.02 29.60
N VAL A 324 -8.55 -4.96 30.39
CA VAL A 324 -7.82 -3.68 30.26
C VAL A 324 -6.36 -3.89 30.68
N GLY A 325 -5.45 -3.98 29.70
CA GLY A 325 -4.04 -4.33 29.99
C GLY A 325 -3.76 -5.83 30.02
N GLY A 326 -4.62 -6.66 29.41
CA GLY A 326 -4.38 -8.10 29.29
C GLY A 326 -4.63 -8.89 30.58
N GLU A 327 -5.51 -8.40 31.45
CA GLU A 327 -5.82 -8.95 32.80
C GLU A 327 -6.49 -10.32 32.77
N THR A 328 -7.13 -10.65 31.66
CA THR A 328 -7.64 -12.00 31.38
C THR A 328 -6.51 -13.00 31.16
N TRP A 329 -5.27 -12.52 30.99
CA TRP A 329 -4.09 -13.34 30.76
C TRP A 329 -3.25 -13.39 32.04
N VAL A 330 -2.99 -14.61 32.52
CA VAL A 330 -2.20 -14.82 33.73
C VAL A 330 -0.73 -14.85 33.38
N TRP A 331 -0.01 -13.78 33.70
CA TRP A 331 1.43 -13.62 33.50
C TRP A 331 2.21 -14.10 34.73
N ARG A 332 3.40 -14.70 34.52
CA ARG A 332 4.23 -15.19 35.64
C ARG A 332 4.78 -14.07 36.54
N ARG A 333 4.81 -12.85 36.02
CA ARG A 333 5.23 -11.62 36.70
C ARG A 333 4.52 -10.45 36.04
N GLN A 334 4.50 -9.30 36.71
CA GLN A 334 4.12 -8.06 36.04
C GLN A 334 5.00 -7.82 34.81
N LEU A 335 4.35 -7.41 33.72
CA LEU A 335 5.01 -7.00 32.50
C LEU A 335 5.73 -5.67 32.74
N ARG A 336 6.85 -5.48 32.05
CA ARG A 336 7.54 -4.19 32.04
C ARG A 336 6.83 -3.27 31.04
N ALA A 337 6.96 -1.96 31.20
CA ALA A 337 6.25 -0.98 30.37
C ALA A 337 6.37 -1.21 28.84
N TRP A 338 7.55 -1.63 28.35
CA TRP A 338 7.72 -1.95 26.93
C TRP A 338 7.14 -3.31 26.52
N GLU A 339 7.00 -4.26 27.46
CA GLU A 339 6.32 -5.54 27.24
C GLU A 339 4.80 -5.34 27.18
N ASP A 340 4.25 -4.42 27.96
CA ASP A 340 2.85 -3.98 27.88
C ASP A 340 2.56 -3.25 26.55
N GLU A 341 3.47 -2.39 26.09
CA GLU A 341 3.34 -1.72 24.81
C GLU A 341 3.35 -2.72 23.64
N MET A 342 4.29 -3.67 23.65
CA MET A 342 4.35 -4.77 22.67
C MET A 342 3.13 -5.69 22.76
N LEU A 343 2.61 -5.95 23.96
CA LEU A 343 1.37 -6.68 24.15
C LEU A 343 0.20 -5.91 23.53
N GLY A 344 0.08 -4.60 23.76
CA GLY A 344 -0.96 -3.77 23.14
C GLY A 344 -0.90 -3.77 21.61
N GLU A 345 0.30 -3.74 21.03
CA GLU A 345 0.50 -3.89 19.59
C GLU A 345 0.09 -5.28 19.08
N PHE A 346 0.47 -6.34 19.81
CA PHE A 346 0.14 -7.72 19.48
C PHE A 346 -1.36 -7.99 19.61
N GLN A 347 -1.99 -7.51 20.68
CA GLN A 347 -3.44 -7.53 20.91
C GLN A 347 -4.16 -6.85 19.76
N THR A 348 -3.69 -5.67 19.35
CA THR A 348 -4.26 -4.93 18.22
C THR A 348 -4.12 -5.72 16.91
N LEU A 349 -2.98 -6.34 16.67
CA LEU A 349 -2.73 -7.16 15.48
C LEU A 349 -3.71 -8.35 15.44
N LEU A 350 -3.82 -9.09 16.55
CA LEU A 350 -4.68 -10.26 16.67
C LEU A 350 -6.18 -9.90 16.67
N PHE A 351 -6.58 -8.75 17.19
CA PHE A 351 -7.99 -8.30 17.18
C PHE A 351 -8.54 -8.16 15.76
N THR A 352 -7.67 -7.92 14.78
CA THR A 352 -8.05 -7.82 13.36
C THR A 352 -8.10 -9.17 12.65
N ILE A 353 -7.64 -10.24 13.29
CA ILE A 353 -7.61 -11.60 12.74
C ILE A 353 -8.89 -12.31 13.18
N SER A 354 -9.69 -12.76 12.20
CA SER A 354 -10.84 -13.62 12.47
C SER A 354 -10.45 -15.06 12.20
N LEU A 355 -10.27 -15.86 13.24
CA LEU A 355 -10.04 -17.30 13.12
C LEU A 355 -11.33 -17.96 12.60
N GLN A 356 -11.22 -18.67 11.48
CA GLN A 356 -12.34 -19.37 10.84
C GLN A 356 -12.22 -20.86 11.13
N ALA A 357 -13.05 -21.39 12.04
CA ALA A 357 -12.96 -22.75 12.56
C ALA A 357 -13.06 -23.86 11.50
N HIS A 358 -13.55 -23.54 10.29
CA HIS A 358 -13.79 -24.49 9.21
C HIS A 358 -12.98 -24.20 7.95
N SER A 359 -11.99 -23.29 8.01
CA SER A 359 -11.10 -23.03 6.86
C SER A 359 -9.67 -23.36 7.21
N SER A 360 -9.01 -24.17 6.38
CA SER A 360 -7.57 -24.43 6.49
C SER A 360 -6.76 -23.16 6.22
N ASP A 361 -5.72 -22.94 7.02
CA ASP A 361 -4.75 -21.86 6.80
C ASP A 361 -4.16 -21.92 5.39
N ARG A 362 -4.08 -20.76 4.73
CA ARG A 362 -3.49 -20.62 3.41
C ARG A 362 -2.75 -19.29 3.29
N TRP A 363 -1.61 -19.31 2.60
CA TRP A 363 -0.90 -18.11 2.21
C TRP A 363 -1.71 -17.37 1.14
N LEU A 364 -2.16 -16.15 1.45
CA LEU A 364 -2.88 -15.30 0.52
C LEU A 364 -1.95 -14.20 -0.02
N TRP A 365 -2.03 -13.97 -1.33
CA TRP A 365 -1.31 -12.90 -1.98
C TRP A 365 -1.95 -11.55 -1.62
N GLN A 366 -1.25 -10.75 -0.82
CA GLN A 366 -1.76 -9.53 -0.21
C GLN A 366 -2.29 -8.44 -1.17
N PRO A 367 -1.80 -8.31 -2.43
CA PRO A 367 -2.38 -7.40 -3.42
C PRO A 367 -3.79 -7.74 -3.90
N ASP A 368 -4.30 -8.94 -3.63
CA ASP A 368 -5.62 -9.41 -4.07
C ASP A 368 -6.22 -10.30 -2.97
N LEU A 369 -6.93 -9.65 -2.04
CA LEU A 369 -7.47 -10.27 -0.83
C LEU A 369 -8.67 -11.18 -1.09
N ASP A 370 -9.35 -10.99 -2.24
CA ASP A 370 -10.63 -11.63 -2.54
C ASP A 370 -10.44 -12.93 -3.35
N SER A 371 -9.49 -12.96 -4.29
CA SER A 371 -9.26 -14.11 -5.16
C SER A 371 -7.94 -14.85 -4.92
N GLY A 372 -7.10 -14.32 -4.02
CA GLY A 372 -5.75 -14.84 -3.78
C GLY A 372 -4.78 -14.40 -4.87
N TYR A 373 -3.74 -15.19 -5.16
CA TYR A 373 -2.78 -14.83 -6.21
C TYR A 373 -3.47 -14.83 -7.58
N SER A 374 -3.62 -13.66 -8.18
CA SER A 374 -3.94 -13.53 -9.60
C SER A 374 -2.69 -13.08 -10.37
N VAL A 375 -2.45 -13.71 -11.53
CA VAL A 375 -1.40 -13.27 -12.48
C VAL A 375 -1.57 -11.77 -12.78
N ARG A 376 -2.83 -11.30 -12.80
CA ARG A 376 -3.21 -9.90 -13.00
C ARG A 376 -2.65 -8.95 -11.96
N SER A 377 -2.93 -9.19 -10.68
CA SER A 377 -2.47 -8.32 -9.60
C SER A 377 -0.94 -8.33 -9.47
N ALA A 378 -0.30 -9.47 -9.71
CA ALA A 378 1.16 -9.61 -9.67
C ALA A 378 1.85 -8.76 -10.75
N TYR A 379 1.37 -8.80 -12.00
CA TYR A 379 1.96 -7.95 -13.05
C TYR A 379 1.61 -6.48 -12.84
N GLN A 380 0.40 -6.14 -12.40
CA GLN A 380 0.01 -4.75 -12.15
C GLN A 380 0.94 -4.12 -11.10
N LEU A 381 1.24 -4.86 -10.04
CA LEU A 381 2.20 -4.44 -9.02
C LEU A 381 3.61 -4.30 -9.59
N MET A 382 4.08 -5.25 -10.40
CA MET A 382 5.42 -5.20 -11.00
C MET A 382 5.54 -4.01 -11.97
N THR A 383 4.58 -3.81 -12.87
CA THR A 383 4.54 -2.70 -13.82
C THR A 383 4.48 -1.36 -13.11
N HIS A 384 3.65 -1.26 -12.07
CA HIS A 384 3.56 -0.07 -11.24
C HIS A 384 4.90 0.25 -10.56
N ARG A 385 5.60 -0.77 -10.03
CA ARG A 385 6.94 -0.59 -9.46
C ARG A 385 7.98 -0.26 -10.53
N LEU A 386 7.90 -0.86 -11.71
CA LEU A 386 8.82 -0.63 -12.81
C LEU A 386 8.73 0.82 -13.33
N LEU A 387 7.51 1.27 -13.65
CA LEU A 387 7.27 2.61 -14.19
C LEU A 387 7.58 3.73 -13.18
N ARG A 388 7.70 3.40 -11.89
CA ARG A 388 8.05 4.33 -10.80
C ARG A 388 9.50 4.19 -10.31
N ASP A 389 10.33 3.43 -11.03
CA ASP A 389 11.70 3.09 -10.65
C ASP A 389 11.84 2.56 -9.21
N ARG A 390 10.95 1.65 -8.82
CA ARG A 390 10.87 1.05 -7.47
C ARG A 390 11.26 -0.40 -7.41
N LEU A 391 11.63 -0.98 -8.55
CA LEU A 391 12.20 -2.32 -8.56
C LEU A 391 13.51 -2.31 -7.78
N PRO A 392 13.84 -3.38 -7.02
CA PRO A 392 15.10 -3.51 -6.29
C PRO A 392 16.27 -3.81 -7.26
N THR A 393 16.48 -2.91 -8.21
CA THR A 393 17.67 -2.83 -9.06
C THR A 393 18.88 -2.52 -8.17
N LYS A 394 20.09 -2.86 -8.60
CA LYS A 394 21.26 -2.55 -7.77
C LYS A 394 21.42 -1.05 -7.55
N ALA A 395 21.11 -0.21 -8.54
CA ALA A 395 21.10 1.26 -8.37
C ALA A 395 20.16 1.70 -7.23
N ASN A 396 18.92 1.18 -7.21
CA ASN A 396 17.95 1.50 -6.18
C ASN A 396 18.28 0.90 -4.81
N LEU A 397 19.02 -0.21 -4.76
CA LEU A 397 19.48 -0.79 -3.50
C LEU A 397 20.71 -0.05 -2.94
N THR A 398 21.60 0.46 -3.80
CA THR A 398 22.74 1.29 -3.40
C THR A 398 22.27 2.65 -2.89
N SER A 399 21.30 3.30 -3.54
CA SER A 399 20.72 4.56 -3.06
C SER A 399 20.03 4.41 -1.68
N ARG A 400 19.61 3.19 -1.34
CA ARG A 400 19.04 2.83 -0.02
C ARG A 400 20.08 2.38 1.00
N GLY A 401 21.38 2.40 0.67
CA GLY A 401 22.45 1.91 1.53
C GLY A 401 22.37 0.40 1.84
N ILE A 402 21.67 -0.38 1.00
CA ILE A 402 21.53 -1.84 1.16
C ILE A 402 22.71 -2.57 0.53
N LEU A 403 23.18 -2.10 -0.63
CA LEU A 403 24.36 -2.62 -1.32
C LEU A 403 25.53 -1.64 -1.21
N LEU A 404 26.74 -2.19 -1.24
CA LEU A 404 27.96 -1.39 -1.35
C LEU A 404 28.08 -0.80 -2.76
N VAL A 405 28.74 0.36 -2.90
CA VAL A 405 28.86 1.09 -4.17
C VAL A 405 29.54 0.24 -5.26
N GLY A 406 30.43 -0.69 -4.91
CA GLY A 406 31.10 -1.58 -5.87
C GLY A 406 30.20 -2.59 -6.57
N ASP A 407 29.03 -2.92 -6.01
CA ASP A 407 28.14 -3.97 -6.53
C ASP A 407 27.06 -3.45 -7.49
N ILE A 408 27.14 -2.19 -7.91
CA ILE A 408 26.08 -1.49 -8.66
C ILE A 408 25.92 -1.94 -10.12
N HIS A 409 26.91 -2.65 -10.67
CA HIS A 409 26.97 -3.01 -12.08
C HIS A 409 25.97 -4.12 -12.47
N CYS A 410 25.48 -4.05 -13.72
CA CYS A 410 24.50 -4.95 -14.29
C CYS A 410 24.95 -6.41 -14.27
N VAL A 411 24.03 -7.30 -13.89
CA VAL A 411 24.29 -8.75 -13.83
C VAL A 411 24.58 -9.38 -15.20
N SER A 412 24.27 -8.69 -16.30
CA SER A 412 24.61 -9.17 -17.64
C SER A 412 26.11 -9.13 -17.94
N GLY A 413 26.90 -8.43 -17.12
CA GLY A 413 28.33 -8.25 -17.35
C GLY A 413 28.67 -7.12 -18.34
N CYS A 414 27.70 -6.29 -18.75
CA CYS A 414 27.93 -5.21 -19.72
C CYS A 414 28.63 -3.96 -19.13
N GLY A 415 29.00 -3.97 -17.85
CA GLY A 415 29.73 -2.88 -17.19
C GLY A 415 28.93 -1.62 -16.87
N SER A 416 27.65 -1.52 -17.24
CA SER A 416 26.80 -0.37 -16.91
C SER A 416 26.15 -0.50 -15.52
N VAL A 417 25.73 0.63 -14.94
CA VAL A 417 24.91 0.66 -13.71
C VAL A 417 23.58 -0.05 -13.92
N GLU A 418 23.21 -0.94 -13.01
CA GLU A 418 21.94 -1.66 -13.07
C GLU A 418 20.77 -0.77 -12.61
N SER A 419 20.27 0.09 -13.49
CA SER A 419 19.00 0.81 -13.33
C SER A 419 17.84 0.08 -14.03
N ALA A 420 16.60 0.45 -13.73
CA ALA A 420 15.44 -0.12 -14.42
C ALA A 420 15.51 0.19 -15.93
N HIS A 421 15.79 1.45 -16.29
CA HIS A 421 15.98 1.83 -17.68
C HIS A 421 17.05 0.98 -18.37
N HIS A 422 18.20 0.80 -17.72
CA HIS A 422 19.27 -0.02 -18.28
C HIS A 422 18.84 -1.47 -18.48
N VAL A 423 18.34 -2.14 -17.42
CA VAL A 423 17.98 -3.56 -17.47
C VAL A 423 16.93 -3.85 -18.54
N PHE A 424 15.93 -2.98 -18.70
CA PHE A 424 14.77 -3.28 -19.54
C PHE A 424 14.86 -2.69 -20.94
N ILE A 425 15.68 -1.65 -21.18
CA ILE A 425 15.73 -0.95 -22.47
C ILE A 425 17.14 -0.98 -23.05
N SER A 426 18.15 -0.40 -22.37
CA SER A 426 19.44 -0.12 -23.01
C SER A 426 20.52 -1.20 -22.82
N CYS A 427 20.29 -2.23 -22.01
CA CYS A 427 21.25 -3.31 -21.83
C CYS A 427 21.45 -4.09 -23.12
N SER A 428 22.70 -4.32 -23.55
CA SER A 428 23.02 -5.05 -24.78
C SER A 428 22.42 -6.46 -24.83
N MET A 429 22.32 -7.13 -23.67
CA MET A 429 21.76 -8.47 -23.57
C MET A 429 20.23 -8.48 -23.43
N PHE A 430 19.69 -7.70 -22.49
CA PHE A 430 18.25 -7.71 -22.22
C PHE A 430 17.46 -6.85 -23.21
N GLY A 431 18.01 -5.71 -23.62
CA GLY A 431 17.40 -4.79 -24.59
C GLY A 431 17.30 -5.39 -26.00
N SER A 432 18.26 -6.21 -26.42
CA SER A 432 18.20 -6.90 -27.73
C SER A 432 17.03 -7.89 -27.84
N LEU A 433 16.43 -8.30 -26.72
CA LEU A 433 15.23 -9.14 -26.70
C LEU A 433 14.04 -8.47 -27.38
N TRP A 434 13.95 -7.13 -27.35
CA TRP A 434 12.86 -6.40 -27.99
C TRP A 434 12.86 -6.53 -29.51
N SER A 435 14.04 -6.60 -30.14
CA SER A 435 14.16 -6.85 -31.57
C SER A 435 13.68 -8.25 -31.94
N LEU A 436 14.02 -9.25 -31.12
CA LEU A 436 13.56 -10.63 -31.30
C LEU A 436 12.03 -10.75 -31.13
N VAL A 437 11.47 -10.08 -30.12
CA VAL A 437 10.02 -10.06 -29.87
C VAL A 437 9.27 -9.34 -30.98
N SER A 438 9.77 -8.19 -31.44
CA SER A 438 9.15 -7.42 -32.53
C SER A 438 9.14 -8.23 -33.83
N SER A 439 10.23 -8.94 -34.13
CA SER A 439 10.32 -9.87 -35.26
C SER A 439 9.33 -11.03 -35.14
N TRP A 440 9.22 -11.65 -33.96
CA TRP A 440 8.27 -12.74 -33.72
C TRP A 440 6.80 -12.32 -33.87
N VAL A 441 6.45 -11.13 -33.38
CA VAL A 441 5.07 -10.62 -33.42
C VAL A 441 4.74 -9.99 -34.79
N GLY A 442 5.74 -9.62 -35.58
CA GLY A 442 5.58 -8.91 -36.85
C GLY A 442 5.27 -7.42 -36.67
N SER A 443 5.80 -6.79 -35.60
CA SER A 443 5.59 -5.37 -35.32
C SER A 443 6.81 -4.52 -35.67
N ALA A 444 6.60 -3.22 -35.89
CA ALA A 444 7.70 -2.28 -36.09
C ALA A 444 8.60 -2.19 -34.83
N PRO A 445 9.92 -1.99 -35.01
CA PRO A 445 10.84 -1.79 -33.89
C PRO A 445 10.53 -0.48 -33.16
N VAL A 446 10.85 -0.43 -31.86
CA VAL A 446 10.60 0.71 -30.97
C VAL A 446 11.93 1.34 -30.57
N THR A 447 12.03 2.66 -30.62
CA THR A 447 13.26 3.43 -30.34
C THR A 447 13.19 4.28 -29.06
N ALA A 448 12.19 4.01 -28.21
CA ALA A 448 11.91 4.77 -27.01
C ALA A 448 13.10 4.82 -26.02
N GLN A 449 13.30 6.01 -25.45
CA GLN A 449 14.37 6.31 -24.48
C GLN A 449 13.90 6.25 -23.02
N THR A 450 12.60 6.04 -22.78
CA THR A 450 12.04 5.88 -21.44
C THR A 450 11.16 4.64 -21.39
N LEU A 451 10.99 4.07 -20.19
CA LEU A 451 10.12 2.91 -19.98
C LEU A 451 8.64 3.21 -20.29
N SER A 452 8.19 4.42 -19.98
CA SER A 452 6.81 4.86 -20.26
C SER A 452 6.58 5.00 -21.76
N ASP A 453 7.50 5.67 -22.46
CA ASP A 453 7.40 5.83 -23.92
C ASP A 453 7.51 4.49 -24.63
N HIS A 454 8.38 3.59 -24.13
CA HIS A 454 8.51 2.25 -24.68
C HIS A 454 7.19 1.47 -24.56
N PHE A 455 6.50 1.58 -23.42
CA PHE A 455 5.16 0.99 -23.26
C PHE A 455 4.16 1.55 -24.27
N VAL A 456 4.07 2.87 -24.41
CA VAL A 456 3.11 3.51 -25.34
C VAL A 456 3.41 3.14 -26.79
N GLN A 457 4.67 3.24 -27.22
CA GLN A 457 5.09 2.96 -28.59
C GLN A 457 4.94 1.48 -28.94
N PHE A 458 5.42 0.57 -28.07
CA PHE A 458 5.31 -0.87 -28.31
C PHE A 458 3.86 -1.35 -28.36
N THR A 459 3.00 -0.83 -27.47
CA THR A 459 1.60 -1.25 -27.45
C THR A 459 0.82 -0.79 -28.69
N SER A 460 1.32 0.23 -29.39
CA SER A 460 0.72 0.78 -30.60
C SER A 460 1.40 0.30 -31.89
N SER A 461 2.54 -0.40 -31.82
CA SER A 461 3.38 -0.74 -32.98
C SER A 461 2.78 -1.78 -33.93
N ALA A 462 1.70 -2.45 -33.53
CA ALA A 462 0.95 -3.40 -34.35
C ALA A 462 -0.36 -2.82 -34.94
N GLY A 463 -0.62 -1.51 -34.76
CA GLY A 463 -1.81 -0.82 -35.28
C GLY A 463 -2.84 -0.43 -34.21
N GLY A 464 -3.93 0.21 -34.65
CA GLY A 464 -4.82 1.00 -33.78
C GLY A 464 -6.00 0.29 -33.10
N THR A 465 -6.30 -0.97 -33.43
CA THR A 465 -7.48 -1.64 -32.84
C THR A 465 -7.29 -1.89 -31.34
N ARG A 466 -8.39 -1.81 -30.57
CA ARG A 466 -8.36 -2.05 -29.11
C ARG A 466 -7.81 -3.45 -28.78
N ALA A 467 -8.21 -4.46 -29.56
CA ALA A 467 -7.76 -5.84 -29.39
C ALA A 467 -6.24 -6.00 -29.59
N ARG A 468 -5.68 -5.41 -30.67
CA ARG A 468 -4.23 -5.42 -30.90
C ARG A 468 -3.47 -4.72 -29.77
N ARG A 469 -3.94 -3.57 -29.30
CA ARG A 469 -3.30 -2.86 -28.18
C ARG A 469 -3.31 -3.67 -26.88
N SER A 470 -4.45 -4.26 -26.51
CA SER A 470 -4.52 -5.12 -25.32
C SER A 470 -3.64 -6.38 -25.43
N PHE A 471 -3.51 -6.93 -26.64
CA PHE A 471 -2.60 -8.04 -26.91
C PHE A 471 -1.12 -7.62 -26.78
N MET A 472 -0.73 -6.51 -27.39
CA MET A 472 0.64 -5.99 -27.28
C MET A 472 1.00 -5.62 -25.84
N GLN A 473 0.04 -5.13 -25.05
CA GLN A 473 0.21 -4.93 -23.59
C GLN A 473 0.56 -6.24 -22.89
N LEU A 474 -0.10 -7.35 -23.21
CA LEU A 474 0.20 -8.66 -22.63
C LEU A 474 1.63 -9.11 -22.96
N ILE A 475 2.05 -8.96 -24.23
CA ILE A 475 3.41 -9.32 -24.66
C ILE A 475 4.45 -8.45 -23.94
N TRP A 476 4.22 -7.14 -23.86
CA TRP A 476 5.11 -6.22 -23.15
C TRP A 476 5.29 -6.63 -21.68
N LEU A 477 4.21 -7.00 -21.00
CA LEU A 477 4.24 -7.48 -19.61
C LEU A 477 5.02 -8.78 -19.46
N ALA A 478 4.88 -9.71 -20.42
CA ALA A 478 5.62 -10.96 -20.43
C ALA A 478 7.12 -10.71 -20.60
N CYS A 479 7.52 -9.76 -21.45
CA CYS A 479 8.91 -9.33 -21.59
C CYS A 479 9.48 -8.82 -20.26
N MET A 480 8.76 -7.92 -19.58
CA MET A 480 9.19 -7.39 -18.28
C MET A 480 9.35 -8.48 -17.22
N TRP A 481 8.41 -9.42 -17.18
CA TRP A 481 8.49 -10.54 -16.24
C TRP A 481 9.70 -11.44 -16.51
N VAL A 482 9.92 -11.81 -17.77
CA VAL A 482 11.03 -12.70 -18.15
C VAL A 482 12.38 -12.03 -17.92
N VAL A 483 12.55 -10.77 -18.30
CA VAL A 483 13.79 -10.01 -18.03
C VAL A 483 14.05 -9.90 -16.53
N TRP A 484 13.03 -9.55 -15.74
CA TRP A 484 13.18 -9.40 -14.29
C TRP A 484 13.53 -10.72 -13.59
N THR A 485 12.85 -11.81 -13.97
CA THR A 485 13.09 -13.13 -13.39
C THR A 485 14.43 -13.71 -13.81
N GLU A 486 14.86 -13.50 -15.06
CA GLU A 486 16.19 -13.90 -15.54
C GLU A 486 17.29 -13.14 -14.80
N ARG A 487 17.16 -11.82 -14.63
CA ARG A 487 18.08 -11.01 -13.81
C ARG A 487 18.22 -11.61 -12.41
N ASN A 488 17.11 -11.95 -11.76
CA ASN A 488 17.14 -12.57 -10.43
C ASN A 488 17.75 -13.97 -10.46
N HIS A 489 17.49 -14.75 -11.50
CA HIS A 489 18.07 -16.08 -11.66
C HIS A 489 19.60 -16.03 -11.72
N ARG A 490 20.14 -15.09 -12.51
CA ARG A 490 21.58 -14.86 -12.62
C ARG A 490 22.20 -14.45 -11.28
N LEU A 491 21.53 -13.58 -10.52
CA LEU A 491 22.01 -13.13 -9.21
C LEU A 491 22.00 -14.21 -8.13
N PHE A 492 20.96 -15.04 -8.07
CA PHE A 492 20.75 -15.95 -6.94
C PHE A 492 21.08 -17.41 -7.24
N ARG A 493 21.19 -17.79 -8.52
CA ARG A 493 21.41 -19.18 -8.94
C ARG A 493 22.59 -19.35 -9.89
N GLY A 494 23.22 -18.26 -10.33
CA GLY A 494 24.49 -18.30 -11.06
C GLY A 494 24.45 -18.93 -12.46
N SER A 495 23.26 -19.19 -13.03
CA SER A 495 23.13 -19.68 -14.41
C SER A 495 22.54 -18.59 -15.31
N ALA A 496 22.99 -18.56 -16.57
CA ALA A 496 22.60 -17.59 -17.57
C ALA A 496 21.86 -18.31 -18.71
N THR A 497 20.67 -17.83 -19.06
CA THR A 497 19.96 -18.31 -20.26
C THR A 497 20.18 -17.37 -21.45
N SER A 498 20.21 -17.94 -22.66
CA SER A 498 20.39 -17.18 -23.90
C SER A 498 19.16 -16.34 -24.23
N SER A 499 19.33 -15.27 -25.01
CA SER A 499 18.22 -14.41 -25.44
C SER A 499 17.14 -15.17 -26.22
N LEU A 500 17.51 -16.23 -26.97
CA LEU A 500 16.57 -17.13 -27.64
C LEU A 500 15.73 -17.91 -26.64
N HIS A 501 16.34 -18.47 -25.60
CA HIS A 501 15.60 -19.19 -24.57
C HIS A 501 14.72 -18.25 -23.72
N MET A 502 15.12 -16.99 -23.56
CA MET A 502 14.26 -15.96 -22.97
C MET A 502 13.05 -15.65 -23.87
N LEU A 503 13.22 -15.58 -25.19
CA LEU A 503 12.12 -15.45 -26.13
C LEU A 503 11.15 -16.63 -26.01
N ASP A 504 11.65 -17.86 -25.92
CA ASP A 504 10.84 -19.07 -25.71
C ASP A 504 9.99 -18.98 -24.44
N LYS A 505 10.58 -18.46 -23.34
CA LYS A 505 9.85 -18.17 -22.10
C LYS A 505 8.77 -17.11 -22.31
N ILE A 506 9.05 -16.03 -23.06
CA ILE A 506 8.05 -15.00 -23.39
C ILE A 506 6.87 -15.59 -24.16
N LYS A 507 7.14 -16.41 -25.19
CA LYS A 507 6.11 -17.11 -25.96
C LYS A 507 5.25 -18.01 -25.06
N THR A 508 5.91 -18.76 -24.17
CA THR A 508 5.24 -19.67 -23.22
C THR A 508 4.38 -18.91 -22.21
N PHE A 509 4.92 -17.87 -21.57
CA PHE A 509 4.19 -17.08 -20.57
C PHE A 509 3.03 -16.32 -21.19
N SER A 510 3.23 -15.66 -22.32
CA SER A 510 2.16 -14.95 -23.02
C SER A 510 1.02 -15.88 -23.44
N PHE A 511 1.31 -17.08 -23.94
CA PHE A 511 0.30 -18.10 -24.23
C PHE A 511 -0.47 -18.51 -22.98
N ARG A 512 0.23 -18.92 -21.92
CA ARG A 512 -0.39 -19.37 -20.66
C ARG A 512 -1.22 -18.27 -20.01
N TRP A 513 -0.77 -17.03 -20.08
CA TRP A 513 -1.49 -15.89 -19.49
C TRP A 513 -2.75 -15.55 -20.28
N LEU A 514 -2.71 -15.70 -21.60
CA LEU A 514 -3.87 -15.52 -22.46
C LEU A 514 -4.92 -16.62 -22.21
N THR A 515 -4.49 -17.89 -22.21
CA THR A 515 -5.41 -19.02 -22.03
C THR A 515 -6.01 -19.10 -20.63
N ALA A 516 -5.32 -18.61 -19.61
CA ALA A 516 -5.86 -18.49 -18.25
C ALA A 516 -7.04 -17.51 -18.13
N LYS A 517 -7.20 -16.56 -19.08
CA LYS A 517 -8.32 -15.60 -19.10
C LYS A 517 -9.49 -16.02 -19.99
N SER A 518 -9.24 -16.86 -20.98
CA SER A 518 -10.24 -17.21 -22.00
C SER A 518 -10.41 -18.72 -22.09
N CYS A 519 -11.42 -19.26 -21.42
CA CYS A 519 -11.71 -20.70 -21.36
C CYS A 519 -12.19 -21.30 -22.70
N THR A 520 -12.41 -20.47 -23.74
CA THR A 520 -12.97 -20.87 -25.05
C THR A 520 -11.99 -20.74 -26.22
N PHE A 521 -10.69 -20.53 -25.97
CA PHE A 521 -9.72 -20.34 -27.06
C PHE A 521 -9.07 -21.66 -27.51
N ALA A 522 -9.55 -22.21 -28.63
CA ALA A 522 -8.98 -23.37 -29.32
C ALA A 522 -7.73 -23.00 -30.14
N LEU A 523 -6.69 -22.46 -29.50
CA LEU A 523 -5.40 -22.22 -30.16
C LEU A 523 -4.39 -23.28 -29.76
N ASN A 524 -3.89 -24.01 -30.74
CA ASN A 524 -2.77 -24.91 -30.51
C ASN A 524 -1.49 -24.07 -30.28
N TYR A 525 -0.65 -24.51 -29.35
CA TYR A 525 0.57 -23.80 -28.96
C TYR A 525 1.56 -23.63 -30.13
N HIS A 526 1.53 -24.54 -31.09
CA HIS A 526 2.41 -24.52 -32.26
C HIS A 526 2.09 -23.34 -33.21
N SER A 527 0.81 -23.08 -33.47
CA SER A 527 0.36 -21.93 -34.25
C SER A 527 0.67 -20.62 -33.53
N TRP A 528 0.50 -20.57 -32.20
CA TRP A 528 0.89 -19.40 -31.39
C TRP A 528 2.38 -19.10 -31.50
N TRP A 529 3.19 -20.14 -31.45
CA TRP A 529 4.64 -20.04 -31.52
C TRP A 529 5.13 -19.43 -32.82
N SER A 530 4.48 -19.78 -33.93
CA SER A 530 4.84 -19.35 -35.28
C SER A 530 4.24 -18.01 -35.67
N SER A 531 2.97 -17.75 -35.33
CA SER A 531 2.26 -16.55 -35.78
C SER A 531 1.14 -16.14 -34.81
N PRO A 532 1.48 -15.40 -33.74
CA PRO A 532 0.52 -15.05 -32.70
C PRO A 532 -0.58 -14.09 -33.20
N MET A 533 -0.29 -13.20 -34.15
CA MET A 533 -1.28 -12.28 -34.74
C MET A 533 -2.33 -13.02 -35.59
N LEU A 534 -1.91 -14.04 -36.36
CA LEU A 534 -2.80 -14.92 -37.12
C LEU A 534 -3.73 -15.71 -36.21
N CYS A 535 -3.20 -16.23 -35.10
CA CYS A 535 -3.98 -16.97 -34.11
C CYS A 535 -5.13 -16.15 -33.51
N LEU A 536 -4.98 -14.84 -33.42
CA LEU A 536 -5.99 -13.96 -32.85
C LEU A 536 -6.98 -13.41 -33.90
N GLY A 537 -6.85 -13.79 -35.18
CA GLY A 537 -7.62 -13.19 -36.27
C GLY A 537 -7.34 -11.69 -36.42
N LEU A 538 -6.14 -11.24 -36.01
CA LEU A 538 -5.74 -9.83 -35.97
C LEU A 538 -4.80 -9.47 -37.12
N VAL A 539 -4.81 -10.19 -38.24
CA VAL A 539 -4.05 -9.83 -39.44
C VAL A 539 -4.77 -8.76 -40.24
#